data_AF-K7FK32-F1
#
_entry.id   AF-K7FK32-F1
#
_cell.length_a   1.000
_cell.length_b   1.000
_cell.length_c   1.000
_cell.angle_alpha   90.00
_cell.angle_beta   90.00
_cell.angle_gamma   90.00
#
_symmetry.space_group_name_H-M   'P 1'
#
loop_
_entity.id
_entity.type
_entity.pdbx_description
1 polymer ?
#
loop_
_entity_poly.entity_id
_entity_poly.type
_entity_poly.pdbx_seq_one_letter_code
_entity_poly.pdbx_strand_id
1 'polypeptide(L)'
;FLDPLQENKSTWKEVCPEIADGTPLTNELHLPVSIPDVTSSPSTEFPADWSIKTRLLFTSSQPFTWAEHLKAQEEAQGFSQHCRATSINFPQSIQDPKLSTELRCAFQQSLIYWLHPSLPWLQLFPRIGADRKIAGKTSFWSHDEALQQVLMSEWSVSFTSLYNLLKARLCPYFYVCTYQFTVLFRAAGLAGSDVITAVISPTTRGLREAMRNEGIEFYLPFVEETRSKKQKNCKTNVDTEDNREQGVSDDESFSWLEEMGVQDKIKKPDAISIKLRKEKNEVQMDHKPESVALVKGTNTFMLLNFLINCKSLVAAAGPQAGLPPTLLSPVAFRGATMQTLKARSINVKTPVHLRCNDIFSLEITGPVMPHCLHTLTMLLKSAQRGAFSAVLYTHEPTAVFNTTTERTLNKETMCKDLTKCGLHLKTLDQLTQLPTLGKSSIRLLEMRDYAYSWKS
;
A
#
# COMPACT_ATOMS: atom_id res chain seq x y z
N PHE A 1 -11.14 -78.62 26.01
CA PHE A 1 -10.72 -78.51 24.61
C PHE A 1 -9.64 -77.46 24.52
N LEU A 2 -8.57 -77.79 23.81
CA LEU A 2 -7.24 -77.17 23.84
C LEU A 2 -7.18 -75.69 23.42
N ASP A 3 -6.05 -75.11 23.81
CA ASP A 3 -5.58 -73.71 23.82
C ASP A 3 -5.39 -73.01 22.45
N PRO A 4 -5.10 -71.68 22.47
CA PRO A 4 -5.33 -70.68 21.42
C PRO A 4 -4.04 -70.25 20.68
N LEU A 5 -4.18 -69.35 19.68
CA LEU A 5 -3.20 -68.41 19.09
C LEU A 5 -4.01 -67.66 17.99
N GLN A 6 -3.97 -66.33 17.77
CA GLN A 6 -2.86 -65.39 17.83
C GLN A 6 -3.43 -63.95 17.74
N GLU A 7 -3.12 -63.08 18.71
CA GLU A 7 -3.29 -61.63 18.59
C GLU A 7 -2.32 -61.08 17.53
N ASN A 8 -2.78 -60.24 16.60
CA ASN A 8 -1.91 -59.42 15.77
C ASN A 8 -2.09 -57.94 16.15
N LYS A 9 -1.28 -57.49 17.11
CA LYS A 9 -0.92 -56.09 17.32
C LYS A 9 0.31 -55.79 16.48
N SER A 10 0.15 -55.13 15.33
CA SER A 10 1.29 -54.57 14.59
C SER A 10 1.61 -53.18 15.13
N THR A 11 2.70 -53.13 15.88
CA THR A 11 3.39 -51.94 16.38
C THR A 11 4.09 -51.26 15.19
N TRP A 12 3.67 -50.05 14.82
CA TRP A 12 4.44 -49.24 13.87
C TRP A 12 5.66 -48.67 14.58
N LYS A 13 6.79 -49.38 14.50
CA LYS A 13 8.11 -48.86 14.82
C LYS A 13 8.66 -48.13 13.60
N GLU A 14 8.97 -46.87 13.84
CA GLU A 14 9.72 -45.95 12.97
C GLU A 14 11.11 -46.53 12.72
N VAL A 15 11.43 -46.83 11.45
CA VAL A 15 12.77 -47.23 11.01
C VAL A 15 13.36 -46.05 10.24
N CYS A 16 14.37 -45.42 10.83
CA CYS A 16 15.25 -44.47 10.16
C CYS A 16 16.11 -45.20 9.12
N PRO A 17 16.27 -44.66 7.89
CA PRO A 17 17.39 -45.02 7.04
C PRO A 17 18.59 -44.08 7.31
N GLU A 18 19.74 -44.68 7.56
CA GLU A 18 21.04 -44.01 7.65
C GLU A 18 21.49 -43.45 6.30
N ILE A 19 21.85 -42.16 6.32
CA ILE A 19 23.08 -41.53 5.78
C ILE A 19 23.58 -42.04 4.40
N ALA A 20 23.38 -41.21 3.38
CA ALA A 20 24.30 -41.09 2.25
C ALA A 20 24.54 -39.61 1.92
N ASP A 21 25.80 -39.21 2.10
CA ASP A 21 26.54 -38.06 1.55
C ASP A 21 25.87 -36.68 1.48
N GLY A 22 26.29 -35.85 2.44
CA GLY A 22 26.04 -34.43 2.50
C GLY A 22 26.82 -33.63 1.46
N THR A 23 26.08 -32.82 0.71
CA THR A 23 26.55 -31.54 0.16
C THR A 23 25.69 -30.46 0.81
N PRO A 24 26.25 -29.54 1.62
CA PRO A 24 25.44 -28.51 2.25
C PRO A 24 25.12 -27.41 1.22
N LEU A 25 23.82 -27.25 0.96
CA LEU A 25 23.22 -26.08 0.33
C LEU A 25 23.53 -24.83 1.17
N THR A 26 24.64 -24.18 0.84
CA THR A 26 24.94 -22.80 1.23
C THR A 26 24.13 -21.82 0.39
N ASN A 27 23.57 -20.81 1.07
CA ASN A 27 22.96 -19.56 0.56
C ASN A 27 21.54 -19.75 -0.02
N GLU A 28 20.49 -19.12 0.49
CA GLU A 28 20.32 -17.66 0.62
C GLU A 28 19.58 -17.25 1.89
N LEU A 29 20.33 -16.86 2.93
CA LEU A 29 19.85 -15.88 3.90
C LEU A 29 20.32 -14.52 3.40
N HIS A 30 19.46 -13.79 2.70
CA HIS A 30 19.76 -12.43 2.30
C HIS A 30 19.88 -11.55 3.56
N LEU A 31 21.14 -11.29 3.94
CA LEU A 31 21.57 -10.19 4.77
C LEU A 31 21.09 -8.84 4.17
N PRO A 32 20.89 -7.81 5.01
CA PRO A 32 20.27 -6.57 4.60
C PRO A 32 21.10 -5.88 3.51
N VAL A 33 20.44 -5.54 2.41
CA VAL A 33 20.98 -4.69 1.36
C VAL A 33 21.52 -3.42 2.00
N SER A 34 22.81 -3.14 1.78
CA SER A 34 23.45 -1.86 2.11
C SER A 34 22.86 -0.76 1.22
N ILE A 35 22.04 0.11 1.81
CA ILE A 35 21.41 1.26 1.14
C ILE A 35 22.11 2.53 1.63
N PRO A 36 22.56 3.45 0.75
CA PRO A 36 23.19 4.70 1.15
C PRO A 36 22.18 5.66 1.80
N ASP A 37 22.70 6.44 2.75
CA ASP A 37 22.01 7.12 3.85
C ASP A 37 21.45 8.51 3.51
N VAL A 38 20.14 8.69 3.71
CA VAL A 38 19.60 9.90 4.34
C VAL A 38 18.61 9.47 5.41
N THR A 39 19.11 9.30 6.64
CA THR A 39 18.26 9.06 7.81
C THR A 39 17.62 10.38 8.21
N SER A 40 16.31 10.39 8.45
CA SER A 40 15.66 11.58 8.98
C SER A 40 16.22 11.96 10.35
N SER A 41 16.20 13.25 10.68
CA SER A 41 16.47 13.72 12.04
C SER A 41 15.44 13.12 13.01
N PRO A 42 15.83 12.79 14.25
CA PRO A 42 14.91 12.21 15.22
C PRO A 42 13.75 13.18 15.49
N SER A 43 12.53 12.67 15.43
CA SER A 43 11.32 13.45 15.70
C SER A 43 10.34 12.67 16.57
N THR A 44 9.42 13.38 17.21
CA THR A 44 8.38 12.77 18.07
C THR A 44 7.40 11.90 17.27
N GLU A 45 7.22 12.21 15.99
CA GLU A 45 6.31 11.52 15.06
C GLU A 45 6.96 11.38 13.68
N PHE A 46 6.71 10.26 13.02
CA PHE A 46 7.09 10.04 11.62
C PHE A 46 5.95 10.50 10.68
N PRO A 47 6.24 10.84 9.41
CA PRO A 47 5.22 11.33 8.47
C PRO A 47 4.21 10.24 8.09
N ALA A 48 3.00 10.64 7.70
CA ALA A 48 2.02 9.72 7.15
C ALA A 48 2.54 9.04 5.88
N ASP A 49 2.46 7.72 5.85
CA ASP A 49 2.79 6.90 4.68
C ASP A 49 1.52 6.25 4.13
N TRP A 50 1.04 6.77 3.01
CA TRP A 50 -0.19 6.35 2.30
C TRP A 50 -0.01 5.10 1.43
N SER A 51 1.18 4.51 1.42
CA SER A 51 1.41 3.25 0.73
C SER A 51 0.92 2.05 1.55
N ILE A 52 0.52 0.98 0.87
CA ILE A 52 0.11 -0.26 1.54
C ILE A 52 1.35 -1.12 1.73
N LYS A 53 1.59 -1.63 2.94
CA LYS A 53 2.65 -2.61 3.19
C LYS A 53 2.11 -4.02 3.03
N THR A 54 2.90 -4.93 2.48
CA THR A 54 2.59 -6.35 2.37
C THR A 54 3.12 -7.14 3.55
N ARG A 55 4.21 -6.65 4.16
CA ARG A 55 4.85 -7.23 5.33
C ARG A 55 5.50 -6.16 6.20
N LEU A 56 5.40 -6.33 7.51
CA LEU A 56 6.16 -5.60 8.52
C LEU A 56 7.03 -6.59 9.29
N LEU A 57 8.28 -6.23 9.54
CA LEU A 57 9.17 -6.98 10.41
C LEU A 57 9.68 -6.06 11.52
N PHE A 58 9.11 -6.20 12.71
CA PHE A 58 9.57 -5.50 13.90
C PHE A 58 10.67 -6.31 14.58
N THR A 59 11.69 -5.63 15.09
CA THR A 59 12.71 -6.23 15.95
C THR A 59 12.92 -5.38 17.20
N SER A 60 13.15 -6.04 18.33
CA SER A 60 13.41 -5.38 19.61
C SER A 60 14.29 -6.28 20.49
N SER A 61 14.96 -5.66 21.46
CA SER A 61 15.65 -6.38 22.55
C SER A 61 14.68 -6.97 23.58
N GLN A 62 13.41 -6.54 23.56
CA GLN A 62 12.35 -7.04 24.44
C GLN A 62 11.45 -8.03 23.69
N PRO A 63 11.01 -9.12 24.35
CA PRO A 63 10.27 -10.18 23.67
C PRO A 63 8.83 -9.79 23.34
N PHE A 64 8.34 -10.26 22.20
CA PHE A 64 6.96 -10.05 21.73
C PHE A 64 5.97 -11.09 22.30
N THR A 65 6.23 -11.63 23.50
CA THR A 65 5.37 -12.68 24.11
C THR A 65 3.91 -12.27 24.30
N TRP A 66 3.63 -10.96 24.37
CA TRP A 66 2.27 -10.42 24.44
C TRP A 66 1.52 -10.48 23.11
N ALA A 67 2.21 -10.64 21.98
CA ALA A 67 1.60 -10.84 20.66
C ALA A 67 1.38 -12.34 20.33
N GLU A 68 1.90 -13.24 21.16
CA GLU A 68 1.76 -14.69 21.01
C GLU A 68 0.53 -15.23 21.75
N HIS A 69 -0.07 -16.30 21.19
CA HIS A 69 -1.14 -17.10 21.79
C HIS A 69 -2.20 -16.24 22.50
N LEU A 70 -2.92 -15.41 21.73
CA LEU A 70 -4.05 -14.64 22.23
C LEU A 70 -5.12 -15.58 22.80
N LYS A 71 -5.68 -15.22 23.97
CA LYS A 71 -6.81 -15.97 24.54
C LYS A 71 -8.06 -15.68 23.71
N ALA A 72 -8.96 -16.65 23.56
CA ALA A 72 -10.20 -16.46 22.82
C ALA A 72 -11.04 -15.25 23.29
N GLN A 73 -11.02 -14.95 24.60
CA GLN A 73 -11.69 -13.77 25.14
C GLN A 73 -11.03 -12.45 24.68
N GLU A 74 -9.69 -12.41 24.63
CA GLU A 74 -8.94 -11.24 24.17
C GLU A 74 -9.17 -11.00 22.68
N GLU A 75 -9.21 -12.08 21.89
CA GLU A 75 -9.53 -12.01 20.46
C GLU A 75 -10.94 -11.49 20.21
N ALA A 76 -11.94 -12.04 20.92
CA ALA A 76 -13.33 -11.62 20.82
C ALA A 76 -13.52 -10.15 21.22
N GLN A 77 -12.84 -9.69 22.27
CA GLN A 77 -12.85 -8.29 22.68
C GLN A 77 -12.20 -7.39 21.62
N GLY A 78 -11.06 -7.79 21.06
CA GLY A 78 -10.39 -7.04 19.97
C GLY A 78 -11.28 -6.88 18.74
N PHE A 79 -12.00 -7.93 18.31
CA PHE A 79 -12.99 -7.84 17.23
C PHE A 79 -14.11 -6.84 17.55
N SER A 80 -14.67 -6.91 18.76
CA SER A 80 -15.72 -6.00 19.19
C SER A 80 -15.25 -4.54 19.25
N GLN A 81 -14.03 -4.32 19.75
CA GLN A 81 -13.41 -2.99 19.83
C GLN A 81 -13.15 -2.38 18.46
N HIS A 82 -12.71 -3.19 17.48
CA HIS A 82 -12.53 -2.74 16.10
C HIS A 82 -13.85 -2.28 15.47
N CYS A 83 -14.89 -3.12 15.57
CA CYS A 83 -16.21 -2.79 15.03
C CYS A 83 -16.84 -1.54 15.68
N ARG A 84 -16.54 -1.29 16.96
CA ARG A 84 -17.00 -0.12 17.71
C ARG A 84 -16.09 1.09 17.60
N ALA A 85 -14.95 0.96 16.92
CA ALA A 85 -13.90 1.96 16.86
C ALA A 85 -13.48 2.51 18.24
N THR A 86 -13.36 1.62 19.22
CA THR A 86 -12.95 2.01 20.57
C THR A 86 -11.51 2.52 20.53
N SER A 87 -11.29 3.76 20.97
CA SER A 87 -9.95 4.30 21.14
C SER A 87 -9.39 3.93 22.51
N ILE A 88 -8.21 3.30 22.53
CA ILE A 88 -7.51 2.91 23.77
C ILE A 88 -6.23 3.73 23.86
N ASN A 89 -6.09 4.49 24.95
CA ASN A 89 -4.89 5.23 25.25
C ASN A 89 -4.00 4.43 26.19
N PHE A 90 -2.76 4.19 25.79
CA PHE A 90 -1.79 3.47 26.61
C PHE A 90 -0.87 4.43 27.38
N PRO A 91 -0.38 4.02 28.57
CA PRO A 91 0.69 4.73 29.26
C PRO A 91 1.99 4.69 28.44
N GLN A 92 2.93 5.58 28.76
CA GLN A 92 4.22 5.67 28.06
C GLN A 92 5.05 4.37 28.11
N SER A 93 4.91 3.59 29.18
CA SER A 93 5.54 2.27 29.30
C SER A 93 4.64 1.34 30.10
N ILE A 94 4.44 0.12 29.58
CA ILE A 94 3.75 -0.96 30.28
C ILE A 94 4.81 -1.83 30.96
N GLN A 95 4.68 -2.05 32.27
CA GLN A 95 5.67 -2.83 33.02
C GLN A 95 5.69 -4.30 32.57
N ASP A 96 4.52 -4.94 32.50
CA ASP A 96 4.34 -6.33 32.07
C ASP A 96 3.38 -6.44 30.87
N PRO A 97 3.90 -6.31 29.63
CA PRO A 97 3.10 -6.40 28.41
C PRO A 97 2.28 -7.69 28.29
N LYS A 98 2.82 -8.83 28.76
CA LYS A 98 2.17 -10.14 28.65
C LYS A 98 0.91 -10.27 29.50
N LEU A 99 0.84 -9.55 30.63
CA LEU A 99 -0.30 -9.59 31.56
C LEU A 99 -1.37 -8.54 31.24
N SER A 100 -1.05 -7.55 30.40
CA SER A 100 -1.98 -6.51 30.00
C SER A 100 -2.99 -7.04 28.97
N THR A 101 -4.21 -7.31 29.42
CA THR A 101 -5.32 -7.70 28.55
C THR A 101 -5.67 -6.59 27.56
N GLU A 102 -5.63 -5.33 27.99
CA GLU A 102 -5.90 -4.15 27.16
C GLU A 102 -4.95 -4.06 25.96
N LEU A 103 -3.65 -4.27 26.18
CA LEU A 103 -2.64 -4.28 25.11
C LEU A 103 -2.91 -5.39 24.10
N ARG A 104 -3.26 -6.59 24.60
CA ARG A 104 -3.51 -7.77 23.78
C ARG A 104 -4.78 -7.64 22.94
N CYS A 105 -5.85 -7.08 23.52
CA CYS A 105 -7.07 -6.75 22.80
C CYS A 105 -6.84 -5.66 21.75
N ALA A 106 -6.09 -4.60 22.09
CA ALA A 106 -5.76 -3.53 21.14
C ALA A 106 -4.84 -4.00 20.01
N PHE A 107 -3.93 -4.94 20.30
CA PHE A 107 -3.14 -5.60 19.27
C PHE A 107 -4.04 -6.33 18.28
N GLN A 108 -4.96 -7.17 18.77
CA GLN A 108 -5.92 -7.83 17.90
C GLN A 108 -6.76 -6.82 17.09
N GLN A 109 -7.22 -5.73 17.74
CA GLN A 109 -7.94 -4.64 17.07
C GLN A 109 -7.14 -4.07 15.88
N SER A 110 -5.84 -3.83 16.08
CA SER A 110 -4.96 -3.22 15.07
C SER A 110 -4.70 -4.10 13.84
N LEU A 111 -4.95 -5.41 13.95
CA LEU A 111 -4.75 -6.39 12.88
C LEU A 111 -5.96 -6.51 11.95
N ILE A 112 -7.11 -5.94 12.30
CA ILE A 112 -8.35 -6.14 11.56
C ILE A 112 -8.48 -5.11 10.44
N TYR A 113 -8.97 -5.58 9.29
CA TYR A 113 -9.32 -4.73 8.15
C TYR A 113 -10.55 -5.26 7.42
N TRP A 114 -11.14 -4.41 6.57
CA TRP A 114 -12.33 -4.75 5.78
C TRP A 114 -11.99 -4.92 4.30
N LEU A 115 -12.44 -6.02 3.71
CA LEU A 115 -12.12 -6.41 2.34
C LEU A 115 -13.37 -6.87 1.58
N HIS A 116 -13.49 -6.48 0.31
CA HIS A 116 -14.53 -6.97 -0.61
C HIS A 116 -14.03 -7.02 -2.07
N PRO A 117 -14.38 -8.04 -2.86
CA PRO A 117 -15.06 -9.28 -2.46
C PRO A 117 -14.13 -10.16 -1.61
N SER A 118 -14.69 -11.09 -0.83
CA SER A 118 -13.90 -12.07 -0.07
C SER A 118 -14.14 -13.46 -0.62
N LEU A 119 -13.10 -14.07 -1.18
CA LEU A 119 -13.11 -15.44 -1.67
C LEU A 119 -12.14 -16.26 -0.81
N PRO A 120 -12.60 -17.11 0.11
CA PRO A 120 -11.74 -17.79 1.09
C PRO A 120 -10.59 -18.61 0.48
N TRP A 121 -10.77 -19.10 -0.75
CA TRP A 121 -9.78 -19.91 -1.47
C TRP A 121 -8.79 -19.09 -2.31
N LEU A 122 -8.97 -17.76 -2.42
CA LEU A 122 -8.16 -16.91 -3.28
C LEU A 122 -7.63 -15.69 -2.55
N GLN A 123 -6.32 -15.47 -2.64
CA GLN A 123 -5.71 -14.25 -2.15
C GLN A 123 -5.97 -13.10 -3.14
N LEU A 124 -6.80 -12.16 -2.71
CA LEU A 124 -7.24 -11.02 -3.52
C LEU A 124 -6.36 -9.76 -3.35
N PHE A 125 -5.37 -9.80 -2.46
CA PHE A 125 -4.35 -8.76 -2.35
C PHE A 125 -2.96 -9.36 -2.08
N PRO A 126 -1.88 -8.90 -2.74
CA PRO A 126 -1.86 -7.85 -3.76
C PRO A 126 -2.40 -8.35 -5.12
N ARG A 127 -3.00 -7.45 -5.90
CA ARG A 127 -3.48 -7.76 -7.27
C ARG A 127 -2.35 -7.60 -8.29
N ILE A 128 -1.62 -6.49 -8.22
CA ILE A 128 -0.43 -6.22 -9.05
C ILE A 128 0.77 -6.94 -8.43
N GLY A 129 1.48 -7.74 -9.22
CA GLY A 129 2.63 -8.51 -8.74
C GLY A 129 2.26 -9.71 -7.86
N ALA A 130 1.00 -10.16 -7.90
CA ALA A 130 0.56 -11.37 -7.20
C ALA A 130 1.44 -12.58 -7.61
N ASP A 131 1.89 -13.34 -6.62
CA ASP A 131 2.78 -14.48 -6.82
C ASP A 131 2.09 -15.52 -7.75
N ARG A 132 2.77 -15.90 -8.83
CA ARG A 132 2.23 -16.74 -9.91
C ARG A 132 1.94 -18.19 -9.48
N LYS A 133 2.10 -18.51 -8.19
CA LYS A 133 1.92 -19.86 -7.62
C LYS A 133 0.48 -20.40 -7.71
N ILE A 134 -0.49 -19.58 -8.12
CA ILE A 134 -1.88 -19.98 -8.40
C ILE A 134 -2.10 -20.27 -9.90
N ALA A 135 -1.12 -19.98 -10.77
CA ALA A 135 -1.17 -20.27 -12.19
C ALA A 135 -1.02 -21.78 -12.43
N GLY A 136 -2.15 -22.47 -12.51
CA GLY A 136 -2.18 -23.91 -12.81
C GLY A 136 -3.53 -24.58 -12.54
N LYS A 137 -4.38 -23.98 -11.70
CA LYS A 137 -5.77 -24.44 -11.52
C LYS A 137 -6.69 -23.67 -12.47
N THR A 138 -7.48 -24.38 -13.27
CA THR A 138 -8.51 -23.79 -14.12
C THR A 138 -9.40 -22.88 -13.28
N SER A 139 -9.52 -21.62 -13.70
CA SER A 139 -10.31 -20.62 -12.99
C SER A 139 -11.77 -20.83 -13.33
N PHE A 140 -12.50 -21.64 -12.56
CA PHE A 140 -13.92 -21.95 -12.86
C PHE A 140 -14.79 -20.69 -13.05
N TRP A 141 -14.45 -19.60 -12.37
CA TRP A 141 -15.15 -18.32 -12.47
C TRP A 141 -14.86 -17.52 -13.75
N SER A 142 -13.76 -17.80 -14.47
CA SER A 142 -13.42 -17.01 -15.68
C SER A 142 -14.33 -17.31 -16.87
N HIS A 143 -15.02 -18.46 -16.85
CA HIS A 143 -15.91 -18.90 -17.94
C HIS A 143 -17.40 -18.66 -17.64
N ASP A 144 -17.76 -18.40 -16.38
CA ASP A 144 -19.14 -18.16 -15.98
C ASP A 144 -19.45 -16.65 -16.00
N GLU A 145 -20.03 -16.17 -17.10
CA GLU A 145 -20.41 -14.78 -17.26
C GLU A 145 -21.48 -14.36 -16.24
N ALA A 146 -22.42 -15.24 -15.89
CA ALA A 146 -23.47 -14.91 -14.93
C ALA A 146 -22.88 -14.66 -13.54
N LEU A 147 -21.93 -15.49 -13.10
CA LEU A 147 -21.19 -15.27 -11.85
C LEU A 147 -20.42 -13.96 -11.87
N GLN A 148 -19.73 -13.64 -12.97
CA GLN A 148 -18.97 -12.39 -13.09
C GLN A 148 -19.89 -11.16 -12.99
N GLN A 149 -21.07 -11.21 -13.63
CA GLN A 149 -22.05 -10.13 -13.52
C GLN A 149 -22.58 -9.95 -12.10
N VAL A 150 -22.83 -11.04 -11.37
CA VAL A 150 -23.25 -10.99 -9.95
C VAL A 150 -22.14 -10.41 -9.07
N LEU A 151 -20.89 -10.84 -9.26
CA LEU A 151 -19.76 -10.31 -8.50
C LEU A 151 -19.54 -8.82 -8.78
N MET A 152 -19.66 -8.39 -10.04
CA MET A 152 -19.53 -6.98 -10.43
C MET A 152 -20.69 -6.12 -9.90
N SER A 153 -21.92 -6.64 -9.88
CA SER A 153 -23.08 -5.89 -9.37
C SER A 153 -22.98 -5.67 -7.87
N GLU A 154 -22.64 -6.71 -7.09
CA GLU A 154 -22.39 -6.61 -5.65
C GLU A 154 -21.20 -5.69 -5.34
N TRP A 155 -20.13 -5.78 -6.13
CA TRP A 155 -18.98 -4.89 -6.00
C TRP A 155 -19.36 -3.42 -6.24
N SER A 156 -20.18 -3.14 -7.26
CA SER A 156 -20.61 -1.78 -7.59
C SER A 156 -21.45 -1.14 -6.47
N VAL A 157 -22.32 -1.94 -5.84
CA VAL A 157 -23.09 -1.52 -4.66
C VAL A 157 -22.18 -1.25 -3.47
N SER A 158 -21.20 -2.13 -3.23
CA SER A 158 -20.23 -2.01 -2.14
C SER A 158 -19.31 -0.78 -2.32
N PHE A 159 -18.85 -0.53 -3.55
CA PHE A 159 -18.02 0.62 -3.90
C PHE A 159 -18.78 1.95 -3.75
N THR A 160 -20.04 1.99 -4.20
CA THR A 160 -20.92 3.14 -4.01
C THR A 160 -21.17 3.40 -2.51
N SER A 161 -21.37 2.36 -1.71
CA SER A 161 -21.50 2.47 -0.26
C SER A 161 -20.24 3.07 0.39
N LEU A 162 -19.04 2.64 -0.03
CA LEU A 162 -17.78 3.19 0.47
C LEU A 162 -17.62 4.67 0.12
N TYR A 163 -17.95 5.05 -1.12
CA TYR A 163 -17.88 6.45 -1.53
C TYR A 163 -18.85 7.33 -0.73
N ASN A 164 -20.04 6.82 -0.41
CA ASN A 164 -21.00 7.53 0.44
C ASN A 164 -20.48 7.71 1.88
N LEU A 165 -19.82 6.68 2.45
CA LEU A 165 -19.17 6.78 3.76
C LEU A 165 -18.03 7.82 3.75
N LEU A 166 -17.26 7.87 2.66
CA LEU A 166 -16.20 8.86 2.45
C LEU A 166 -16.78 10.28 2.40
N LYS A 167 -17.86 10.47 1.63
CA LYS A 167 -18.57 11.76 1.52
C LYS A 167 -19.17 12.20 2.85
N ALA A 168 -19.65 11.25 3.66
CA ALA A 168 -20.17 11.50 5.01
C ALA A 168 -19.07 11.66 6.08
N ARG A 169 -17.78 11.58 5.72
CA ARG A 169 -16.62 11.62 6.63
C ARG A 169 -16.62 10.51 7.71
N LEU A 170 -17.37 9.43 7.46
CA LEU A 170 -17.41 8.24 8.33
C LEU A 170 -16.35 7.21 7.95
N CYS A 171 -15.83 7.28 6.72
CA CYS A 171 -14.64 6.55 6.30
C CYS A 171 -13.56 7.58 5.95
N PRO A 172 -12.34 7.49 6.53
CA PRO A 172 -11.28 8.45 6.25
C PRO A 172 -10.69 8.23 4.86
N TYR A 173 -10.45 6.97 4.47
CA TYR A 173 -9.93 6.62 3.16
C TYR A 173 -10.23 5.16 2.85
N PHE A 174 -10.13 4.79 1.57
CA PHE A 174 -10.15 3.40 1.15
C PHE A 174 -9.35 3.21 -0.14
N TYR A 175 -8.97 1.98 -0.43
CA TYR A 175 -8.26 1.61 -1.65
C TYR A 175 -9.10 0.75 -2.57
N VAL A 176 -8.94 0.95 -3.87
CA VAL A 176 -9.45 0.07 -4.94
C VAL A 176 -8.24 -0.53 -5.65
N CYS A 177 -8.01 -1.83 -5.44
CA CYS A 177 -6.89 -2.55 -6.01
C CYS A 177 -7.34 -3.31 -7.25
N THR A 178 -6.93 -2.86 -8.44
CA THR A 178 -7.17 -3.56 -9.71
C THR A 178 -5.92 -4.37 -10.09
N TYR A 179 -6.01 -5.12 -11.18
CA TYR A 179 -4.87 -5.90 -11.69
C TYR A 179 -3.81 -5.02 -12.40
N GLN A 180 -4.15 -3.77 -12.75
CA GLN A 180 -3.25 -2.84 -13.47
C GLN A 180 -2.85 -1.63 -12.64
N PHE A 181 -3.77 -1.14 -11.79
CA PHE A 181 -3.60 0.09 -11.03
C PHE A 181 -4.29 -0.01 -9.67
N THR A 182 -3.89 0.88 -8.76
CA THR A 182 -4.55 1.06 -7.47
C THR A 182 -5.06 2.48 -7.38
N VAL A 183 -6.22 2.67 -6.77
CA VAL A 183 -6.80 3.99 -6.47
C VAL A 183 -6.88 4.16 -4.97
N LEU A 184 -6.40 5.29 -4.45
CA LEU A 184 -6.59 5.72 -3.08
C LEU A 184 -7.60 6.86 -3.05
N PHE A 185 -8.76 6.65 -2.44
CA PHE A 185 -9.74 7.71 -2.15
C PHE A 185 -9.54 8.22 -0.73
N ARG A 186 -9.45 9.54 -0.54
CA ARG A 186 -9.27 10.21 0.76
C ARG A 186 -10.41 11.20 1.00
N ALA A 187 -10.95 11.21 2.22
CA ALA A 187 -11.97 12.15 2.64
C ALA A 187 -11.41 13.58 2.69
N ALA A 188 -12.32 14.54 2.58
CA ALA A 188 -12.02 15.95 2.82
C ALA A 188 -11.44 16.15 4.22
N GLY A 189 -10.35 16.90 4.33
CA GLY A 189 -9.60 17.17 5.55
C GLY A 189 -8.33 16.33 5.71
N LEU A 190 -8.14 15.28 4.91
CA LEU A 190 -6.94 14.43 4.97
C LEU A 190 -5.88 14.85 3.95
N ALA A 191 -4.61 14.53 4.25
CA ALA A 191 -3.45 14.87 3.42
C ALA A 191 -3.35 16.37 3.07
N GLY A 192 -3.89 17.25 3.91
CA GLY A 192 -3.91 18.70 3.71
C GLY A 192 -4.87 19.23 2.64
N SER A 193 -5.81 18.42 2.15
CA SER A 193 -6.83 18.81 1.15
C SER A 193 -8.18 19.09 1.82
N ASP A 194 -8.88 20.15 1.42
CA ASP A 194 -10.23 20.51 1.86
C ASP A 194 -11.34 19.75 1.11
N VAL A 195 -11.01 19.15 -0.04
CA VAL A 195 -11.92 18.34 -0.86
C VAL A 195 -11.54 16.86 -0.84
N ILE A 196 -12.49 16.01 -1.24
CA ILE A 196 -12.22 14.58 -1.50
C ILE A 196 -11.18 14.48 -2.62
N THR A 197 -10.21 13.60 -2.44
CA THR A 197 -9.17 13.36 -3.45
C THR A 197 -9.08 11.89 -3.79
N ALA A 198 -8.78 11.59 -5.05
CA ALA A 198 -8.50 10.24 -5.53
C ALA A 198 -7.15 10.22 -6.24
N VAL A 199 -6.25 9.36 -5.79
CA VAL A 199 -4.90 9.18 -6.36
C VAL A 199 -4.84 7.84 -7.06
N ILE A 200 -4.45 7.82 -8.34
CA ILE A 200 -4.40 6.61 -9.17
C ILE A 200 -2.95 6.32 -9.56
N SER A 201 -2.48 5.10 -9.31
CA SER A 201 -1.15 4.66 -9.73
C SER A 201 -1.04 3.13 -9.92
N PRO A 202 -0.26 2.67 -10.91
CA PRO A 202 0.23 3.43 -12.05
C PRO A 202 -0.91 3.76 -13.03
N THR A 203 -0.75 4.76 -13.89
CA THR A 203 -1.70 5.00 -15.00
C THR A 203 -1.08 4.72 -16.37
N THR A 204 -1.92 4.42 -17.35
CA THR A 204 -1.54 4.29 -18.76
C THR A 204 -2.12 5.42 -19.57
N ARG A 205 -1.55 5.68 -20.75
CA ARG A 205 -2.11 6.66 -21.70
C ARG A 205 -3.58 6.37 -22.00
N GLY A 206 -3.92 5.11 -22.27
CA GLY A 206 -5.30 4.70 -22.57
C GLY A 206 -6.27 5.00 -21.42
N LEU A 207 -5.86 4.75 -20.16
CA LEU A 207 -6.67 5.10 -18.99
C LEU A 207 -6.86 6.61 -18.88
N ARG A 208 -5.79 7.39 -19.07
CA ARG A 208 -5.81 8.86 -19.01
C ARG A 208 -6.68 9.47 -20.12
N GLU A 209 -6.65 8.90 -21.32
CA GLU A 209 -7.52 9.31 -22.43
C GLU A 209 -8.98 8.96 -22.17
N ALA A 210 -9.26 7.74 -21.68
CA ALA A 210 -10.62 7.35 -21.31
C ALA A 210 -11.20 8.27 -20.23
N MET A 211 -10.41 8.63 -19.22
CA MET A 211 -10.82 9.60 -18.19
C MET A 211 -11.13 10.98 -18.78
N ARG A 212 -10.30 11.49 -19.70
CA ARG A 212 -10.57 12.78 -20.38
C ARG A 212 -11.82 12.75 -21.23
N ASN A 213 -12.08 11.63 -21.92
CA ASN A 213 -13.25 11.47 -22.78
C ASN A 213 -14.55 11.50 -21.97
N GLU A 214 -14.52 11.00 -20.73
CA GLU A 214 -15.63 11.06 -19.77
C GLU A 214 -15.71 12.41 -19.01
N GLY A 215 -14.88 13.40 -19.38
CA GLY A 215 -14.86 14.72 -18.77
C GLY A 215 -14.22 14.77 -17.38
N ILE A 216 -13.43 13.76 -16.99
CA ILE A 216 -12.74 13.73 -15.69
C ILE A 216 -11.44 14.53 -15.79
N GLU A 217 -11.38 15.66 -15.10
CA GLU A 217 -10.14 16.42 -14.96
C GLU A 217 -9.26 15.80 -13.88
N PHE A 218 -7.99 15.59 -14.23
CA PHE A 218 -6.97 15.07 -13.33
C PHE A 218 -5.66 15.85 -13.50
N TYR A 219 -4.88 15.88 -12.43
CA TYR A 219 -3.57 16.52 -12.36
C TYR A 219 -2.48 15.44 -12.36
N LEU A 220 -1.31 15.76 -12.93
CA LEU A 220 -0.13 14.89 -12.92
C LEU A 220 0.97 15.58 -12.07
N PRO A 221 1.03 15.32 -10.75
CA PRO A 221 1.86 16.08 -9.81
C PRO A 221 3.33 16.20 -10.23
N PHE A 222 3.94 15.11 -10.69
CA PHE A 222 5.36 15.08 -11.02
C PHE A 222 5.70 15.74 -12.38
N VAL A 223 4.74 15.80 -13.30
CA VAL A 223 4.92 16.47 -14.60
C VAL A 223 4.79 17.97 -14.43
N GLU A 224 3.84 18.43 -13.62
CA GLU A 224 3.61 19.84 -13.31
C GLU A 224 4.74 20.44 -12.47
N GLU A 225 5.31 19.70 -11.52
CA GLU A 225 6.52 20.11 -10.80
C GLU A 225 7.70 20.33 -11.74
N THR A 226 7.90 19.43 -12.71
CA THR A 226 9.00 19.54 -13.68
C THR A 226 8.84 20.77 -14.57
N ARG A 227 7.60 21.08 -14.99
CA ARG A 227 7.27 22.30 -15.73
C ARG A 227 7.49 23.56 -14.88
N SER A 228 7.04 23.54 -13.63
CA SER A 228 7.19 24.67 -12.69
C SER A 228 8.65 24.95 -12.32
N LYS A 229 9.47 23.91 -12.14
CA LYS A 229 10.92 24.03 -11.91
C LYS A 229 11.64 24.58 -13.14
N LYS A 230 11.30 24.11 -14.35
CA LYS A 230 11.83 24.68 -15.61
C LYS A 230 11.45 26.15 -15.78
N GLN A 231 10.21 26.53 -15.43
CA GLN A 231 9.75 27.92 -15.54
C GLN A 231 10.36 28.85 -14.47
N LYS A 232 10.70 28.33 -13.28
CA LYS A 232 11.44 29.09 -12.25
C LYS A 232 12.93 29.27 -12.59
N ASN A 233 13.58 28.28 -13.21
CA ASN A 233 14.96 28.42 -13.72
C ASN A 233 15.05 29.40 -14.91
N CYS A 234 14.00 29.53 -15.74
CA CYS A 234 13.95 30.55 -16.79
C CYS A 234 13.80 31.98 -16.24
N LYS A 235 13.30 32.16 -15.01
CA LYS A 235 13.11 33.50 -14.40
C LYS A 235 14.34 34.05 -13.68
N THR A 236 15.42 33.27 -13.57
CA THR A 236 16.67 33.71 -12.92
C THR A 236 17.72 34.24 -13.89
N ASN A 237 17.47 34.17 -15.21
CA ASN A 237 18.29 34.79 -16.24
C ASN A 237 17.38 35.61 -17.18
N VAL A 238 17.02 36.81 -16.77
CA VAL A 238 16.49 37.83 -17.70
C VAL A 238 17.25 39.12 -17.42
N ASP A 239 18.35 39.27 -18.16
CA ASP A 239 18.75 40.53 -18.78
C ASP A 239 19.58 40.15 -20.01
N THR A 240 18.91 40.05 -21.16
CA THR A 240 19.31 40.50 -22.50
C THR A 240 18.34 39.86 -23.49
N GLU A 241 17.59 40.70 -24.20
CA GLU A 241 16.76 40.28 -25.32
C GLU A 241 17.60 39.57 -26.39
N ASP A 242 17.26 38.33 -26.73
CA ASP A 242 17.18 37.95 -28.13
C ASP A 242 16.40 36.65 -28.36
N ASN A 243 15.61 36.69 -29.41
CA ASN A 243 14.67 35.71 -29.89
C ASN A 243 15.38 34.43 -30.38
N ARG A 244 15.44 33.36 -29.57
CA ARG A 244 15.73 31.98 -30.04
C ARG A 244 14.92 30.94 -29.26
N GLU A 245 14.02 30.27 -29.97
CA GLU A 245 13.44 29.00 -29.56
C GLU A 245 14.57 27.99 -29.31
N GLN A 246 14.83 27.68 -28.04
CA GLN A 246 15.82 26.67 -27.66
C GLN A 246 15.21 25.28 -27.92
N GLY A 247 15.35 24.82 -29.16
CA GLY A 247 15.21 23.41 -29.51
C GLY A 247 16.18 22.59 -28.67
N VAL A 248 15.66 21.59 -27.98
CA VAL A 248 16.49 20.51 -27.45
C VAL A 248 17.02 19.77 -28.67
N SER A 249 18.32 19.92 -28.94
CA SER A 249 19.07 19.13 -29.92
C SER A 249 19.06 17.68 -29.44
N ASP A 250 18.32 16.84 -30.16
CA ASP A 250 18.53 15.39 -30.24
C ASP A 250 18.81 15.12 -31.72
N ASP A 251 20.04 15.43 -32.15
CA ASP A 251 20.53 15.13 -33.51
C ASP A 251 20.71 13.61 -33.75
N GLU A 252 20.53 12.75 -32.74
CA GLU A 252 20.70 11.30 -32.89
C GLU A 252 19.44 10.54 -33.37
N SER A 253 18.24 11.15 -33.34
CA SER A 253 17.01 10.41 -33.67
C SER A 253 16.62 10.43 -35.17
N PHE A 254 17.37 11.15 -36.01
CA PHE A 254 17.03 11.38 -37.43
C PHE A 254 18.05 10.83 -38.44
N SER A 255 19.13 10.18 -37.99
CA SER A 255 20.17 9.63 -38.87
C SER A 255 19.66 8.59 -39.88
N TRP A 256 18.60 7.84 -39.57
CA TRP A 256 17.99 6.90 -40.52
C TRP A 256 17.18 7.59 -41.64
N LEU A 257 16.65 8.80 -41.40
CA LEU A 257 15.95 9.58 -42.44
C LEU A 257 16.94 10.18 -43.44
N GLU A 258 18.16 10.49 -43.00
CA GLU A 258 19.29 10.85 -43.86
C GLU A 258 19.69 9.69 -44.77
N GLU A 259 19.73 8.48 -44.23
CA GLU A 259 20.06 7.25 -44.98
C GLU A 259 19.00 6.90 -46.05
N MET A 260 17.75 7.33 -45.87
CA MET A 260 16.66 7.11 -46.84
C MET A 260 16.44 8.25 -47.86
N GLY A 261 17.25 9.32 -47.83
CA GLY A 261 17.21 10.37 -48.86
C GLY A 261 15.98 11.29 -48.84
N VAL A 262 15.29 11.43 -47.71
CA VAL A 262 14.04 12.23 -47.58
C VAL A 262 14.32 13.65 -47.04
N GLN A 263 15.31 14.34 -47.61
CA GLN A 263 15.77 15.63 -47.08
C GLN A 263 14.99 16.85 -47.64
N ASP A 264 14.49 16.81 -48.88
CA ASP A 264 14.17 18.08 -49.57
C ASP A 264 12.74 18.64 -49.43
N LYS A 265 11.89 18.12 -48.53
CA LYS A 265 10.51 18.66 -48.39
C LYS A 265 9.94 18.85 -46.97
N ILE A 266 10.70 18.64 -45.90
CA ILE A 266 10.17 18.83 -44.54
C ILE A 266 10.40 20.28 -44.10
N LYS A 267 9.54 21.19 -44.57
CA LYS A 267 9.48 22.57 -44.08
C LYS A 267 8.94 22.59 -42.66
N LYS A 268 9.83 22.89 -41.69
CA LYS A 268 9.53 23.21 -40.27
C LYS A 268 8.86 22.06 -39.49
N PRO A 269 8.99 22.02 -38.14
CA PRO A 269 8.37 20.95 -37.36
C PRO A 269 6.84 21.13 -37.40
N ASP A 270 6.19 20.41 -38.31
CA ASP A 270 4.74 20.34 -38.38
C ASP A 270 4.19 19.89 -37.04
N ALA A 271 3.01 20.43 -36.65
CA ALA A 271 2.29 20.10 -35.43
C ALA A 271 2.15 18.58 -35.18
N ILE A 272 2.27 17.76 -36.24
CA ILE A 272 2.29 16.30 -36.21
C ILE A 272 3.55 15.76 -35.50
N SER A 273 4.73 16.30 -35.78
CA SER A 273 5.99 15.91 -35.11
C SER A 273 5.98 16.26 -33.61
N ILE A 274 5.39 17.40 -33.26
CA ILE A 274 5.22 17.86 -31.87
C ILE A 274 4.18 16.98 -31.15
N LYS A 275 3.07 16.61 -31.82
CA LYS A 275 2.09 15.65 -31.30
C LYS A 275 2.72 14.28 -31.07
N LEU A 276 3.47 13.74 -32.03
CA LEU A 276 4.16 12.46 -31.91
C LEU A 276 5.20 12.45 -30.78
N ARG A 277 5.95 13.55 -30.59
CA ARG A 277 6.88 13.69 -29.46
C ARG A 277 6.15 13.76 -28.12
N LYS A 278 5.03 14.48 -28.05
CA LYS A 278 4.17 14.53 -26.86
C LYS A 278 3.58 13.15 -26.53
N GLU A 279 3.11 12.44 -27.54
CA GLU A 279 2.59 11.07 -27.41
C GLU A 279 3.68 10.09 -26.97
N LYS A 280 4.89 10.16 -27.55
CA LYS A 280 6.03 9.32 -27.15
C LYS A 280 6.39 9.54 -25.67
N ASN A 281 6.40 10.80 -25.21
CA ASN A 281 6.67 11.13 -23.81
C ASN A 281 5.54 10.67 -22.88
N GLU A 282 4.28 10.79 -23.29
CA GLU A 282 3.14 10.28 -22.51
C GLU A 282 3.16 8.76 -22.38
N VAL A 283 3.54 8.03 -23.43
CA VAL A 283 3.68 6.57 -23.41
C VAL A 283 4.90 6.12 -22.60
N GLN A 284 6.02 6.85 -22.66
CA GLN A 284 7.22 6.53 -21.87
C GLN A 284 7.03 6.68 -20.35
N MET A 285 6.00 7.40 -19.92
CA MET A 285 5.63 7.51 -18.50
C MET A 285 4.75 6.36 -18.02
N ASP A 286 4.17 5.57 -18.92
CA ASP A 286 3.23 4.51 -18.54
C ASP A 286 3.88 3.49 -17.62
N HIS A 287 3.12 3.04 -16.61
CA HIS A 287 3.57 2.12 -15.57
C HIS A 287 4.67 2.63 -14.63
N LYS A 288 5.14 3.88 -14.80
CA LYS A 288 6.14 4.48 -13.93
C LYS A 288 5.51 5.28 -12.78
N PRO A 289 6.25 5.51 -11.68
CA PRO A 289 5.84 6.40 -10.59
C PRO A 289 5.36 7.80 -11.03
N GLU A 290 5.92 8.31 -12.13
CA GLU A 290 5.57 9.62 -12.72
C GLU A 290 4.15 9.67 -13.30
N SER A 291 3.55 8.52 -13.61
CA SER A 291 2.20 8.43 -14.18
C SER A 291 1.08 8.63 -13.15
N VAL A 292 1.38 8.95 -11.90
CA VAL A 292 0.36 9.15 -10.87
C VAL A 292 -0.61 10.27 -11.27
N ALA A 293 -1.91 9.97 -11.24
CA ALA A 293 -2.97 10.92 -11.55
C ALA A 293 -3.74 11.26 -10.27
N LEU A 294 -3.95 12.56 -10.04
CA LEU A 294 -4.70 13.10 -8.91
C LEU A 294 -6.00 13.72 -9.39
N VAL A 295 -7.13 13.20 -8.91
CA VAL A 295 -8.47 13.73 -9.15
C VAL A 295 -8.97 14.39 -7.87
N LYS A 296 -9.61 15.56 -7.97
CA LYS A 296 -10.08 16.34 -6.81
C LYS A 296 -11.57 16.71 -6.93
N GLY A 297 -12.22 16.87 -5.78
CA GLY A 297 -13.54 17.48 -5.69
C GLY A 297 -14.63 16.67 -6.39
N THR A 298 -15.53 17.34 -7.12
CA THR A 298 -16.66 16.72 -7.82
C THR A 298 -16.22 15.65 -8.84
N ASN A 299 -15.01 15.77 -9.39
CA ASN A 299 -14.47 14.83 -10.36
C ASN A 299 -14.23 13.44 -9.76
N THR A 300 -14.13 13.30 -8.43
CA THR A 300 -14.02 11.98 -7.79
C THR A 300 -15.31 11.17 -7.89
N PHE A 301 -16.46 11.83 -7.96
CA PHE A 301 -17.74 11.15 -8.20
C PHE A 301 -17.87 10.69 -9.67
N MET A 302 -17.39 11.51 -10.62
CA MET A 302 -17.29 11.08 -12.02
C MET A 302 -16.33 9.90 -12.16
N LEU A 303 -15.20 9.90 -11.44
CA LEU A 303 -14.28 8.77 -11.38
C LEU A 303 -14.94 7.50 -10.81
N LEU A 304 -15.74 7.61 -9.75
CA LEU A 304 -16.53 6.48 -9.22
C LEU A 304 -17.40 5.86 -10.33
N ASN A 305 -18.19 6.68 -11.02
CA ASN A 305 -19.08 6.21 -12.09
C ASN A 305 -18.30 5.64 -13.27
N PHE A 306 -17.17 6.25 -13.64
CA PHE A 306 -16.28 5.74 -14.67
C PHE A 306 -15.77 4.35 -14.30
N LEU A 307 -15.23 4.18 -13.09
CA LEU A 307 -14.69 2.90 -12.63
C LEU A 307 -15.77 1.81 -12.59
N ILE A 308 -17.00 2.13 -12.16
CA ILE A 308 -18.12 1.18 -12.16
C ILE A 308 -18.44 0.67 -13.57
N ASN A 309 -18.39 1.55 -14.57
CA ASN A 309 -18.73 1.22 -15.95
C ASN A 309 -17.52 0.79 -16.81
N CYS A 310 -16.32 0.80 -16.24
CA CYS A 310 -15.08 0.56 -16.97
C CYS A 310 -14.87 -0.94 -17.23
N LYS A 311 -15.05 -1.38 -18.48
CA LYS A 311 -14.85 -2.79 -18.86
C LYS A 311 -13.41 -3.27 -18.66
N SER A 312 -12.41 -2.40 -18.79
CA SER A 312 -10.99 -2.73 -18.59
C SER A 312 -10.58 -2.82 -17.12
N LEU A 313 -11.51 -2.65 -16.18
CA LEU A 313 -11.23 -2.75 -14.75
C LEU A 313 -10.99 -4.20 -14.29
N VAL A 314 -11.61 -5.15 -15.00
CA VAL A 314 -11.52 -6.60 -14.75
C VAL A 314 -10.53 -7.21 -15.73
N ALA A 315 -9.68 -8.11 -15.24
CA ALA A 315 -8.73 -8.81 -16.10
C ALA A 315 -9.49 -9.71 -17.08
N ALA A 316 -9.12 -9.63 -18.37
CA ALA A 316 -9.71 -10.50 -19.40
C ALA A 316 -9.15 -11.93 -19.36
N ALA A 317 -7.92 -12.10 -18.85
CA ALA A 317 -7.23 -13.39 -18.83
C ALA A 317 -6.33 -13.53 -17.59
N GLY A 318 -5.96 -14.76 -17.27
CA GLY A 318 -5.11 -15.12 -16.14
C GLY A 318 -5.86 -15.43 -14.84
N PRO A 319 -5.16 -15.63 -13.72
CA PRO A 319 -5.74 -16.11 -12.47
C PRO A 319 -6.71 -15.12 -11.80
N GLN A 320 -6.72 -13.86 -12.25
CA GLN A 320 -7.63 -12.82 -11.77
C GLN A 320 -8.77 -12.52 -12.75
N ALA A 321 -8.89 -13.32 -13.82
CA ALA A 321 -9.89 -13.08 -14.87
C ALA A 321 -11.32 -13.13 -14.33
N GLY A 322 -12.16 -12.19 -14.75
CA GLY A 322 -13.56 -12.11 -14.33
C GLY A 322 -13.78 -11.64 -12.88
N LEU A 323 -12.73 -11.38 -12.10
CA LEU A 323 -12.87 -10.94 -10.71
C LEU A 323 -12.88 -9.41 -10.60
N PRO A 324 -13.85 -8.81 -9.88
CA PRO A 324 -13.86 -7.38 -9.63
C PRO A 324 -12.62 -6.94 -8.82
N PRO A 325 -12.28 -5.65 -8.84
CA PRO A 325 -11.23 -5.10 -7.98
C PRO A 325 -11.46 -5.35 -6.51
N THR A 326 -10.38 -5.37 -5.75
CA THR A 326 -10.44 -5.54 -4.30
C THR A 326 -10.54 -4.19 -3.61
N LEU A 327 -11.60 -3.99 -2.86
CA LEU A 327 -11.83 -2.84 -1.99
C LEU A 327 -11.20 -3.12 -0.63
N LEU A 328 -10.38 -2.19 -0.13
CA LEU A 328 -9.77 -2.24 1.20
C LEU A 328 -10.15 -0.99 1.98
N SER A 329 -10.63 -1.17 3.22
CA SER A 329 -11.06 -0.06 4.06
C SER A 329 -10.70 -0.27 5.54
N PRO A 330 -10.37 0.79 6.29
CA PRO A 330 -10.28 0.75 7.75
C PRO A 330 -11.64 0.51 8.42
N VAL A 331 -12.73 0.95 7.79
CA VAL A 331 -14.09 0.96 8.36
C VAL A 331 -14.99 -0.03 7.62
N ALA A 332 -15.96 -0.60 8.33
CA ALA A 332 -16.97 -1.49 7.78
C ALA A 332 -17.82 -0.79 6.70
N PHE A 333 -18.20 -1.55 5.67
CA PHE A 333 -19.05 -1.07 4.58
C PHE A 333 -19.93 -2.20 4.06
N ARG A 334 -20.95 -1.87 3.26
CA ARG A 334 -21.86 -2.87 2.70
C ARG A 334 -21.09 -3.91 1.88
N GLY A 335 -21.38 -5.19 2.11
CA GLY A 335 -20.71 -6.31 1.43
C GLY A 335 -19.30 -6.65 1.96
N ALA A 336 -18.73 -5.82 2.83
CA ALA A 336 -17.40 -6.05 3.37
C ALA A 336 -17.32 -7.30 4.25
N THR A 337 -16.23 -8.04 4.11
CA THR A 337 -15.88 -9.13 5.02
C THR A 337 -14.73 -8.67 5.91
N MET A 338 -14.86 -8.93 7.21
CA MET A 338 -13.80 -8.68 8.18
C MET A 338 -12.67 -9.71 7.98
N GLN A 339 -11.43 -9.22 7.88
CA GLN A 339 -10.23 -10.03 7.72
C GLN A 339 -9.18 -9.62 8.75
N THR A 340 -8.25 -10.51 9.05
CA THR A 340 -7.20 -10.29 10.05
C THR A 340 -5.81 -10.46 9.43
N LEU A 341 -4.92 -9.51 9.68
CA LEU A 341 -3.51 -9.60 9.33
C LEU A 341 -2.86 -10.78 10.07
N LYS A 342 -1.96 -11.49 9.39
CA LYS A 342 -1.27 -12.65 9.98
C LYS A 342 -0.08 -12.15 10.79
N ALA A 343 -0.12 -12.29 12.11
CA ALA A 343 1.00 -11.99 13.00
C ALA A 343 1.74 -13.26 13.41
N ARG A 344 3.07 -13.22 13.40
CA ARG A 344 3.95 -14.30 13.86
C ARG A 344 5.13 -13.70 14.61
N SER A 345 5.35 -14.15 15.84
CA SER A 345 6.55 -13.83 16.61
C SER A 345 7.61 -14.93 16.41
N ILE A 346 8.86 -14.52 16.29
CA ILE A 346 10.03 -15.40 16.13
C ILE A 346 11.14 -14.88 17.03
N ASN A 347 11.74 -15.78 17.81
CA ASN A 347 12.84 -15.45 18.69
C ASN A 347 14.15 -15.87 18.03
N VAL A 348 15.02 -14.90 17.71
CA VAL A 348 16.31 -15.17 17.06
C VAL A 348 17.44 -14.84 18.03
N LYS A 349 18.20 -15.86 18.42
CA LYS A 349 19.41 -15.67 19.23
C LYS A 349 20.60 -15.50 18.30
N THR A 350 21.12 -14.29 18.17
CA THR A 350 22.31 -14.02 17.34
C THR A 350 23.54 -13.92 18.25
N PRO A 351 24.52 -14.83 18.11
CA PRO A 351 25.77 -14.71 18.86
C PRO A 351 26.64 -13.62 18.23
N VAL A 352 26.86 -12.52 18.94
CA VAL A 352 27.83 -11.48 18.56
C VAL A 352 28.87 -11.36 19.68
N HIS A 353 30.11 -11.81 19.41
CA HIS A 353 31.31 -11.68 20.26
C HIS A 353 31.05 -11.77 21.79
N LEU A 354 31.05 -13.00 22.33
CA LEU A 354 30.95 -13.35 23.76
C LEU A 354 29.69 -12.87 24.52
N ARG A 355 28.77 -12.10 23.91
CA ARG A 355 27.51 -11.67 24.53
C ARG A 355 26.34 -12.04 23.61
N CYS A 356 25.48 -12.97 24.05
CA CYS A 356 24.24 -13.30 23.33
C CYS A 356 23.23 -12.18 23.58
N ASN A 357 23.06 -11.27 22.62
CA ASN A 357 21.93 -10.35 22.64
C ASN A 357 20.77 -11.06 21.94
N ASP A 358 19.75 -11.41 22.71
CA ASP A 358 18.53 -11.99 22.17
C ASP A 358 17.79 -10.90 21.38
N ILE A 359 17.58 -11.12 20.07
CA ILE A 359 16.80 -10.24 19.21
C ILE A 359 15.47 -10.92 18.94
N PHE A 360 14.41 -10.28 19.41
CA PHE A 360 13.05 -10.77 19.19
C PHE A 360 12.49 -10.12 17.93
N SER A 361 11.72 -10.88 17.16
CA SER A 361 11.15 -10.42 15.90
C SER A 361 9.64 -10.67 15.86
N LEU A 362 8.87 -9.71 15.34
CA LEU A 362 7.44 -9.83 15.08
C LEU A 362 7.16 -9.52 13.62
N GLU A 363 6.72 -10.54 12.87
CA GLU A 363 6.32 -10.45 11.48
C GLU A 363 4.80 -10.26 11.38
N ILE A 364 4.36 -9.26 10.63
CA ILE A 364 2.93 -9.03 10.32
C ILE A 364 2.77 -9.00 8.81
N THR A 365 1.92 -9.87 8.27
CA THR A 365 1.74 -10.08 6.83
C THR A 365 0.29 -9.89 6.41
N GLY A 366 0.09 -9.19 5.29
CA GLY A 366 -1.22 -8.84 4.72
C GLY A 366 -1.25 -7.39 4.24
N PRO A 367 -2.42 -6.86 3.82
CA PRO A 367 -2.57 -5.47 3.42
C PRO A 367 -2.52 -4.53 4.64
N VAL A 368 -1.32 -4.14 5.05
CA VAL A 368 -1.15 -3.18 6.13
C VAL A 368 -1.37 -1.77 5.60
N MET A 369 -2.48 -1.17 6.01
CA MET A 369 -2.85 0.20 5.69
C MET A 369 -2.16 1.23 6.61
N PRO A 370 -2.15 2.52 6.22
CA PRO A 370 -1.48 3.58 6.97
C PRO A 370 -1.89 3.65 8.45
N HIS A 371 -3.19 3.46 8.73
CA HIS A 371 -3.71 3.50 10.10
C HIS A 371 -3.22 2.32 10.95
N CYS A 372 -3.11 1.12 10.36
CA CYS A 372 -2.59 -0.07 11.05
C CYS A 372 -1.14 0.15 11.46
N LEU A 373 -0.30 0.69 10.56
CA LEU A 373 1.10 0.97 10.84
C LEU A 373 1.26 1.95 12.02
N HIS A 374 0.49 3.04 12.03
CA HIS A 374 0.54 4.01 13.12
C HIS A 374 0.03 3.40 14.45
N THR A 375 -1.10 2.69 14.43
CA THR A 375 -1.63 2.03 15.63
C THR A 375 -0.65 1.00 16.19
N LEU A 376 -0.08 0.15 15.34
CA LEU A 376 0.93 -0.83 15.75
C LEU A 376 2.16 -0.16 16.36
N THR A 377 2.69 0.90 15.73
CA THR A 377 3.85 1.62 16.28
C THR A 377 3.55 2.29 17.61
N MET A 378 2.32 2.80 17.84
CA MET A 378 1.88 3.29 19.15
C MET A 378 1.81 2.18 20.22
N LEU A 379 1.30 0.99 19.87
CA LEU A 379 1.27 -0.16 20.76
C LEU A 379 2.69 -0.61 21.12
N LEU A 380 3.57 -0.70 20.13
CA LEU A 380 4.97 -1.07 20.28
C LEU A 380 5.78 -0.04 21.07
N LYS A 381 5.50 1.26 20.91
CA LYS A 381 6.09 2.32 21.72
C LYS A 381 5.90 2.05 23.22
N SER A 382 4.71 1.60 23.59
CA SER A 382 4.32 1.35 24.98
C SER A 382 4.82 -0.02 25.48
N ALA A 383 4.72 -1.05 24.64
CA ALA A 383 5.10 -2.42 24.98
C ALA A 383 6.62 -2.65 25.01
N GLN A 384 7.37 -2.00 24.11
CA GLN A 384 8.81 -2.16 23.95
C GLN A 384 9.63 -0.99 24.54
N ARG A 385 9.06 -0.26 25.50
CA ARG A 385 9.73 0.81 26.25
C ARG A 385 10.41 1.86 25.36
N GLY A 386 9.76 2.21 24.25
CA GLY A 386 10.28 3.21 23.32
C GLY A 386 11.49 2.76 22.49
N ALA A 387 11.77 1.45 22.37
CA ALA A 387 12.91 0.93 21.62
C ALA A 387 12.54 -0.27 20.71
N PHE A 388 12.45 -0.02 19.41
CA PHE A 388 12.26 -1.05 18.38
C PHE A 388 12.73 -0.56 17.02
N SER A 389 13.01 -1.49 16.10
CA SER A 389 13.17 -1.18 14.68
C SER A 389 12.15 -1.95 13.85
N ALA A 390 11.80 -1.43 12.68
CA ALA A 390 10.79 -1.99 11.81
C ALA A 390 11.24 -1.89 10.35
N VAL A 391 11.31 -3.02 9.67
CA VAL A 391 11.50 -3.09 8.22
C VAL A 391 10.13 -3.21 7.57
N LEU A 392 9.81 -2.28 6.68
CA LEU A 392 8.50 -2.18 6.02
C LEU A 392 8.63 -2.58 4.56
N TYR A 393 7.92 -3.62 4.16
CA TYR A 393 7.87 -4.09 2.77
C TYR A 393 6.65 -3.46 2.09
N THR A 394 6.89 -2.46 1.26
CA THR A 394 5.83 -1.72 0.56
C THR A 394 5.35 -2.46 -0.68
N HIS A 395 4.05 -2.39 -0.97
CA HIS A 395 3.53 -2.69 -2.29
C HIS A 395 3.91 -1.54 -3.24
N GLU A 396 4.99 -1.74 -4.00
CA GLU A 396 5.64 -0.72 -4.86
C GLU A 396 4.69 0.17 -5.66
N PRO A 397 3.60 -0.33 -6.31
CA PRO A 397 2.63 0.52 -7.03
C PRO A 397 1.99 1.64 -6.20
N THR A 398 1.90 1.44 -4.88
CA THR A 398 1.28 2.37 -3.92
C THR A 398 2.27 3.33 -3.27
N ALA A 399 3.58 3.19 -3.49
CA ALA A 399 4.61 4.05 -2.87
C ALA A 399 4.41 5.54 -3.20
N VAL A 400 3.93 5.85 -4.41
CA VAL A 400 3.70 7.21 -4.90
C VAL A 400 2.45 7.91 -4.35
N PHE A 401 1.65 7.22 -3.53
CA PHE A 401 0.49 7.85 -2.89
C PHE A 401 0.87 8.89 -1.83
N ASN A 402 2.16 8.99 -1.52
CA ASN A 402 2.74 10.04 -0.69
C ASN A 402 2.98 11.37 -1.43
N THR A 403 2.36 11.54 -2.59
CA THR A 403 2.43 12.77 -3.38
C THR A 403 1.80 13.95 -2.66
N THR A 404 2.52 15.06 -2.64
CA THR A 404 2.04 16.31 -2.07
C THR A 404 0.88 16.85 -2.90
N THR A 405 -0.19 17.24 -2.21
CA THR A 405 -1.33 17.95 -2.80
C THR A 405 -1.20 19.42 -2.46
N GLU A 406 -1.53 20.33 -3.39
CA GLU A 406 -1.51 21.78 -3.13
C GLU A 406 -2.33 22.15 -1.89
N ARG A 407 -1.82 23.09 -1.10
CA ARG A 407 -2.32 23.46 0.23
C ARG A 407 -3.56 24.36 0.12
N THR A 408 -4.73 23.85 0.50
CA THR A 408 -5.94 24.65 0.77
C THR A 408 -6.26 24.57 2.26
N LEU A 409 -5.91 25.61 3.04
CA LEU A 409 -5.87 25.53 4.50
C LEU A 409 -7.11 26.13 5.18
N ASN A 410 -7.83 25.30 5.95
CA ASN A 410 -8.60 25.68 7.15
C ASN A 410 -8.58 24.49 8.14
N LYS A 411 -7.58 24.46 9.03
CA LYS A 411 -7.25 23.30 9.89
C LYS A 411 -8.29 22.99 10.98
N GLU A 412 -8.92 24.01 11.57
CA GLU A 412 -9.63 23.85 12.84
C GLU A 412 -11.06 23.28 12.71
N THR A 413 -11.76 23.59 11.61
CA THR A 413 -13.13 23.10 11.39
C THR A 413 -13.15 21.65 10.87
N MET A 414 -12.13 21.24 10.12
CA MET A 414 -12.09 19.95 9.41
C MET A 414 -11.79 18.75 10.33
N CYS A 415 -10.94 18.93 11.34
CA CYS A 415 -10.56 17.84 12.24
C CYS A 415 -11.74 17.37 13.12
N LYS A 416 -12.69 18.26 13.45
CA LYS A 416 -13.83 17.94 14.31
C LYS A 416 -14.83 16.99 13.65
N ASP A 417 -15.02 17.10 12.34
CA ASP A 417 -15.97 16.26 11.60
C ASP A 417 -15.44 14.84 11.38
N LEU A 418 -14.11 14.68 11.30
CA LEU A 418 -13.45 13.40 11.09
C LEU A 418 -13.30 12.57 12.38
N THR A 419 -13.60 13.12 13.56
CA THR A 419 -13.54 12.36 14.84
C THR A 419 -14.48 11.16 14.86
N LYS A 420 -15.52 11.17 14.01
CA LYS A 420 -16.50 10.09 13.85
C LYS A 420 -16.06 9.00 12.85
N CYS A 421 -14.89 9.10 12.24
CA CYS A 421 -14.42 8.16 11.21
C CYS A 421 -13.92 6.82 11.77
N GLY A 422 -13.94 6.65 13.09
CA GLY A 422 -13.61 5.40 13.76
C GLY A 422 -12.11 5.08 13.83
N LEU A 423 -11.24 6.06 13.61
CA LEU A 423 -9.81 5.96 13.88
C LEU A 423 -9.42 6.64 15.19
N HIS A 424 -8.31 6.19 15.77
CA HIS A 424 -7.69 6.85 16.91
C HIS A 424 -7.25 8.28 16.55
N LEU A 425 -7.47 9.25 17.46
CA LEU A 425 -7.22 10.68 17.21
C LEU A 425 -5.77 10.95 16.76
N LYS A 426 -4.77 10.37 17.42
CA LYS A 426 -3.35 10.51 17.01
C LYS A 426 -3.08 10.01 15.59
N THR A 427 -3.73 8.92 15.19
CA THR A 427 -3.64 8.41 13.82
C THR A 427 -4.25 9.39 12.84
N LEU A 428 -5.39 9.99 13.19
CA LEU A 428 -6.06 10.98 12.36
C LEU A 428 -5.22 12.26 12.22
N ASP A 429 -4.61 12.72 13.31
CA ASP A 429 -3.71 13.87 13.31
C ASP A 429 -2.53 13.64 12.36
N GLN A 430 -1.92 12.44 12.40
CA GLN A 430 -0.86 12.07 11.47
C GLN A 430 -1.34 12.08 10.01
N LEU A 431 -2.49 11.46 9.71
CA LEU A 431 -3.04 11.39 8.34
C LEU A 431 -3.53 12.74 7.80
N THR A 432 -3.82 13.69 8.67
CA THR A 432 -4.19 15.06 8.30
C THR A 432 -2.98 15.86 7.80
N GLN A 433 -1.77 15.48 8.22
CA GLN A 433 -0.54 16.13 7.81
C GLN A 433 -0.31 15.98 6.29
N LEU A 434 0.39 16.96 5.74
CA LEU A 434 0.73 16.97 4.32
C LEU A 434 1.73 15.82 4.02
N PRO A 435 1.50 15.00 2.99
CA PRO A 435 2.46 13.96 2.60
C PRO A 435 3.82 14.57 2.24
N THR A 436 4.89 14.07 2.88
CA THR A 436 6.26 14.57 2.68
C THR A 436 7.19 13.59 1.95
N LEU A 437 6.79 12.32 1.80
CA LEU A 437 7.64 11.27 1.22
C LEU A 437 7.67 11.29 -0.32
N GLY A 438 6.76 12.01 -0.98
CA GLY A 438 6.78 12.18 -2.44
C GLY A 438 6.60 10.86 -3.20
N LYS A 439 7.65 10.41 -3.88
CA LYS A 439 7.66 9.14 -4.65
C LYS A 439 8.02 7.92 -3.79
N SER A 440 8.63 8.13 -2.63
CA SER A 440 9.11 7.05 -1.77
C SER A 440 8.11 6.72 -0.68
N SER A 441 8.39 5.63 0.02
CA SER A 441 7.62 5.11 1.13
C SER A 441 8.58 4.73 2.23
N ILE A 442 8.18 4.77 3.49
CA ILE A 442 9.07 4.37 4.57
C ILE A 442 9.44 2.88 4.38
N ARG A 443 10.75 2.59 4.37
CA ARG A 443 11.34 1.24 4.25
C ARG A 443 11.91 0.77 5.58
N LEU A 444 12.51 1.68 6.34
CA LEU A 444 13.01 1.43 7.68
C LEU A 444 12.45 2.49 8.62
N LEU A 445 11.89 2.04 9.74
CA LEU A 445 11.48 2.90 10.84
C LEU A 445 12.21 2.42 12.10
N GLU A 446 12.87 3.32 12.79
CA GLU A 446 13.58 3.03 14.03
C GLU A 446 13.06 3.96 15.12
N MET A 447 12.81 3.39 16.29
CA MET A 447 12.49 4.13 17.50
C MET A 447 13.60 3.88 18.53
N ARG A 448 14.19 4.97 19.01
CA ARG A 448 15.12 4.98 20.14
C ARG A 448 14.73 6.09 21.10
N ASP A 449 14.68 5.77 22.40
CA ASP A 449 14.33 6.73 23.46
C ASP A 449 13.05 7.53 23.15
N TYR A 450 12.02 6.84 22.64
CA TYR A 450 10.73 7.43 22.25
C TYR A 450 10.75 8.42 21.08
N ALA A 451 11.89 8.59 20.39
CA ALA A 451 12.02 9.35 19.16
C ALA A 451 12.06 8.42 17.94
N TYR A 452 11.41 8.83 16.85
CA TYR A 452 11.42 8.12 15.58
C TYR A 452 12.47 8.68 14.63
N SER A 453 13.15 7.78 13.92
CA SER A 453 13.96 8.06 12.74
C SER A 453 13.56 7.10 11.63
N TRP A 454 13.53 7.54 10.38
CA TRP A 454 13.12 6.70 9.26
C TRP A 454 14.01 6.88 8.03
N LYS A 455 13.95 5.89 7.15
CA LYS A 455 14.54 5.89 5.81
C LYS A 455 13.46 5.55 4.79
N SER A 456 13.37 6.35 3.73
CA SER A 456 12.38 6.24 2.65
C SER A 456 12.95 5.63 1.38
#